data_AF-A0A3S0R051-F1
#
_entry.id   AF-A0A3S0R051-F1
#
_cell.length_a   1.000
_cell.length_b   1.000
_cell.length_c   1.000
_cell.angle_alpha   90.00
_cell.angle_beta   90.00
_cell.angle_gamma   90.00
#
_symmetry.space_group_name_H-M   'P 1'
#
loop_
_entity.id
_entity.type
_entity.pdbx_description
1 polymer ?
#
loop_
_entity_poly.entity_id
_entity_poly.type
_entity_poly.pdbx_seq_one_letter_code
_entity_poly.pdbx_strand_id
1 'polypeptide(L)'
;MGDTLMISADVAGSPVRAILDSGSAASIINTRLVKRLGIAPSGRRIIRGTGGRVEVTEISDVTLTVADDRRRLPFAIVSDLAAISSAFGRPIDLVLGEDILTGRCIALDFTLDRIGFAPTGSFAGGSGWRRLILTHGTRRELLVAASIGGGSPVQLIFDLGSANALMLSTAFVAAQDLLAGKARSTAALGSLDGVQIVTTFVLDDIDIGGAHSAAVPVAALDHWQSDSAVGSIGLPLIAQFDVIMDLTAGSLWLRPTPPKRRLPMLKDRSGFGLAVSPSALTVAHVAAHSPAEMSGWSIGDQIVRINGQPIDPSYTRGELWRWRFLPAGTHVRLVDGSGIVRRLTLADYY
;
A
#
# COMPACT_ATOMS: atom_id res chain seq x y z
N MET A 1 4.17 5.75 -9.69
CA MET A 1 2.80 5.84 -9.14
C MET A 1 2.13 4.52 -9.46
N GLY A 2 1.70 3.75 -8.46
CA GLY A 2 1.11 2.42 -8.67
C GLY A 2 0.73 1.68 -7.39
N ASP A 3 1.32 2.05 -6.25
CA ASP A 3 1.19 1.34 -4.98
C ASP A 3 0.92 2.25 -3.77
N THR A 4 0.85 3.57 -3.95
CA THR A 4 0.47 4.52 -2.89
C THR A 4 -0.25 5.74 -3.47
N LEU A 5 -1.33 6.17 -2.82
CA LEU A 5 -2.07 7.38 -3.16
C LEU A 5 -1.44 8.57 -2.42
N MET A 6 -0.70 9.39 -3.16
CA MET A 6 -0.02 10.54 -2.58
C MET A 6 -0.71 11.82 -2.99
N ILE A 7 -1.15 12.59 -2.01
CA ILE A 7 -1.95 13.79 -2.25
C ILE A 7 -1.25 15.04 -1.72
N SER A 8 -1.58 16.17 -2.33
CA SER A 8 -1.14 17.47 -1.83
C SER A 8 -2.04 17.89 -0.68
N ALA A 9 -1.43 18.40 0.38
CA ALA A 9 -2.12 18.93 1.54
C ALA A 9 -1.39 20.18 2.04
N ASP A 10 -2.04 20.88 2.97
CA ASP A 10 -1.48 22.01 3.70
C ASP A 10 -1.61 21.76 5.20
N VAL A 11 -0.53 21.98 5.94
CA VAL A 11 -0.51 21.90 7.41
C VAL A 11 -0.16 23.30 7.91
N ALA A 12 -1.11 23.98 8.55
CA ALA A 12 -0.93 25.32 9.11
C ALA A 12 -0.27 26.33 8.14
N GLY A 13 -0.65 26.31 6.85
CA GLY A 13 -0.15 27.21 5.81
C GLY A 13 1.13 26.73 5.11
N SER A 14 1.65 25.54 5.45
CA SER A 14 2.77 24.92 4.75
C SER A 14 2.30 23.82 3.81
N PRO A 15 2.61 23.90 2.50
CA PRO A 15 2.32 22.82 1.56
C PRO A 15 3.16 21.59 1.90
N VAL A 16 2.51 20.43 1.90
CA VAL A 16 3.13 19.13 2.18
C VAL A 16 2.59 18.05 1.23
N ARG A 17 3.32 16.93 1.19
CA ARG A 17 2.83 15.70 0.58
C ARG A 17 2.36 14.74 1.65
N ALA A 18 1.19 14.16 1.40
CA ALA A 18 0.54 13.26 2.31
C ALA A 18 0.30 11.90 1.66
N ILE A 19 0.36 10.86 2.48
CA ILE A 19 -0.13 9.53 2.12
C ILE A 19 -1.50 9.36 2.77
N LEU A 20 -2.47 8.81 2.04
CA LEU A 20 -3.74 8.40 2.62
C LEU A 20 -3.62 6.96 3.14
N ASP A 21 -3.89 6.75 4.42
CA ASP A 21 -3.76 5.46 5.10
C ASP A 21 -5.00 5.21 5.97
N SER A 22 -5.93 4.41 5.46
CA SER A 22 -7.12 4.01 6.21
C SER A 22 -6.84 2.98 7.31
N GLY A 23 -5.61 2.44 7.40
CA GLY A 23 -5.16 1.63 8.52
C GLY A 23 -4.79 2.47 9.75
N SER A 24 -4.60 3.79 9.59
CA SER A 24 -4.34 4.70 10.70
C SER A 24 -5.63 5.39 11.19
N ALA A 25 -5.97 5.20 12.47
CA ALA A 25 -7.14 5.86 13.06
C ALA A 25 -7.00 7.39 13.18
N ALA A 26 -5.76 7.89 13.28
CA ALA A 26 -5.45 9.32 13.41
C ALA A 26 -4.36 9.73 12.41
N SER A 27 -4.37 11.00 12.03
CA SER A 27 -3.34 11.57 11.16
C SER A 27 -2.01 11.71 11.91
N ILE A 28 -0.91 11.45 11.21
CA ILE A 28 0.46 11.48 11.75
C ILE A 28 1.27 12.55 11.01
N ILE A 29 1.88 13.47 11.76
CA ILE A 29 2.69 14.55 11.24
C ILE A 29 4.16 14.30 11.59
N ASN A 30 5.03 14.49 10.60
CA ASN A 30 6.47 14.31 10.77
C ASN A 30 7.02 15.28 11.83
N THR A 31 7.80 14.76 12.78
CA THR A 31 8.47 15.58 13.81
C THR A 31 9.28 16.73 13.21
N ARG A 32 9.88 16.55 12.02
CA ARG A 32 10.61 17.61 11.32
C ARG A 32 9.72 18.75 10.85
N LEU A 33 8.49 18.46 10.40
CA LEU A 33 7.51 19.49 10.02
C LEU A 33 7.05 20.27 11.26
N VAL A 34 6.68 19.56 12.33
CA VAL A 34 6.25 20.19 13.60
C VAL A 34 7.30 21.18 14.12
N LYS A 35 8.57 20.77 14.15
CA LYS A 35 9.70 21.64 14.55
C LYS A 35 9.85 22.84 13.61
N ARG A 36 9.76 22.63 12.29
CA ARG A 36 9.87 23.69 11.28
C ARG A 36 8.77 24.74 11.41
N LEU A 37 7.55 24.31 11.77
CA LEU A 37 6.39 25.18 11.97
C LEU A 37 6.33 25.80 13.38
N GLY A 38 7.23 25.43 14.29
CA GLY A 38 7.22 25.94 15.66
C GLY A 38 6.00 25.49 16.48
N ILE A 39 5.37 24.38 16.12
CA ILE A 39 4.19 23.86 16.83
C ILE A 39 4.65 23.12 18.09
N ALA A 40 4.16 23.55 19.25
CA ALA A 40 4.47 22.92 20.53
C ALA A 40 3.64 21.62 20.73
N PRO A 41 4.25 20.52 21.21
CA PRO A 41 3.51 19.35 21.67
C PRO A 41 2.47 19.73 22.73
N SER A 42 1.27 19.17 22.63
CA SER A 42 0.21 19.37 23.64
C SER A 42 0.20 18.28 24.70
N GLY A 43 0.81 17.12 24.43
CA GLY A 43 0.88 16.04 25.40
C GLY A 43 1.46 14.74 24.85
N ARG A 44 1.23 13.66 25.60
CA ARG A 44 1.50 12.28 25.20
C ARG A 44 0.22 11.46 25.25
N ARG A 45 0.09 10.50 24.35
CA ARG A 45 -1.04 9.58 24.25
C ARG A 45 -0.54 8.16 24.09
N ILE A 46 -1.17 7.20 24.77
CA ILE A 46 -0.95 5.78 24.47
C ILE A 46 -1.88 5.40 23.33
N ILE A 47 -1.30 4.99 22.21
CA ILE A 47 -2.01 4.41 21.07
C ILE A 47 -1.73 2.91 20.98
N ARG A 48 -2.55 2.19 20.21
CA ARG A 48 -2.26 0.82 19.80
C ARG A 48 -1.70 0.85 18.39
N GLY A 49 -0.46 0.40 18.22
CA GLY A 49 0.16 0.15 16.92
C GLY A 49 0.31 -1.35 16.65
N THR A 50 1.00 -1.68 15.56
CA THR A 50 1.20 -3.04 15.04
C THR A 50 1.96 -3.95 16.01
N GLY A 51 2.90 -3.39 16.79
CA GLY A 51 3.66 -4.10 17.82
C GLY A 51 3.08 -4.01 19.25
N GLY A 52 1.90 -3.44 19.44
CA GLY A 52 1.26 -3.29 20.76
C GLY A 52 0.99 -1.83 21.16
N ARG A 53 0.91 -1.56 22.47
CA ARG A 53 0.67 -0.20 22.99
C ARG A 53 1.96 0.61 22.99
N VAL A 54 1.91 1.81 22.41
CA VAL A 54 3.05 2.74 22.35
C VAL A 54 2.61 4.12 22.80
N GLU A 55 3.44 4.78 23.61
CA GLU A 55 3.26 6.18 23.97
C GLU A 55 3.81 7.07 22.84
N VAL A 56 2.97 7.95 22.31
CA VAL A 56 3.30 8.88 21.23
C VAL A 56 3.11 10.31 21.68
N THR A 57 3.82 11.23 21.02
CA THR A 57 3.61 12.66 21.20
C THR A 57 2.38 13.09 20.39
N GLU A 58 1.57 13.99 20.94
CA GLU A 58 0.45 14.60 20.23
C GLU A 58 0.56 16.12 20.17
N ILE A 59 -0.10 16.69 19.17
CA ILE A 59 -0.41 18.12 19.06
C ILE A 59 -1.92 18.27 18.93
N SER A 60 -2.49 19.32 19.54
CA SER A 60 -3.93 19.58 19.55
C SER A 60 -4.30 20.63 18.52
N ASP A 61 -5.59 20.64 18.12
CA ASP A 61 -6.18 21.70 17.29
C ASP A 61 -5.47 21.95 15.96
N VAL A 62 -5.16 20.87 15.25
CA VAL A 62 -4.45 20.95 13.98
C VAL A 62 -5.42 21.29 12.87
N THR A 63 -5.11 22.36 12.13
CA THR A 63 -5.81 22.65 10.87
C THR A 63 -5.03 22.04 9.71
N LEU A 64 -5.73 21.20 8.94
CA LEU A 64 -5.26 20.63 7.68
C LEU A 64 -6.17 21.09 6.55
N THR A 65 -5.60 21.35 5.37
CA THR A 65 -6.39 21.50 4.14
C THR A 65 -5.98 20.43 3.16
N VAL A 66 -6.95 19.67 2.65
CA VAL A 66 -6.72 18.60 1.68
C VAL A 66 -7.75 18.76 0.56
N ALA A 67 -7.30 18.85 -0.70
CA ALA A 67 -8.17 19.03 -1.86
C ALA A 67 -9.26 20.11 -1.64
N ASP A 68 -8.84 21.27 -1.13
CA ASP A 68 -9.66 22.43 -0.78
C ASP A 68 -10.63 22.25 0.42
N ASP A 69 -10.72 21.06 1.03
CA ASP A 69 -11.46 20.85 2.28
C ASP A 69 -10.59 21.20 3.48
N ARG A 70 -10.95 22.26 4.20
CA ARG A 70 -10.30 22.66 5.46
C ARG A 70 -10.91 21.90 6.63
N ARG A 71 -10.07 21.14 7.32
CA ARG A 71 -10.40 20.25 8.43
C ARG A 71 -9.69 20.72 9.69
N ARG A 72 -10.41 20.76 10.81
CA ARG A 72 -9.81 20.94 12.14
C ARG A 72 -9.86 19.60 12.87
N LEU A 73 -8.69 19.03 13.11
CA LEU A 73 -8.54 17.80 13.89
C LEU A 73 -8.36 18.17 15.37
N PRO A 74 -9.02 17.44 16.30
CA PRO A 74 -8.84 17.68 17.73
C PRO A 74 -7.40 17.41 18.18
N PHE A 75 -6.74 16.42 17.56
CA PHE A 75 -5.33 16.15 17.73
C PHE A 75 -4.74 15.50 16.47
N ALA A 76 -3.41 15.50 16.37
CA ALA A 76 -2.65 14.68 15.45
C ALA A 76 -1.44 14.07 16.19
N ILE A 77 -0.99 12.91 15.73
CA ILE A 77 0.17 12.22 16.30
C ILE A 77 1.44 12.82 15.68
N VAL A 78 2.50 12.97 16.49
CA VAL A 78 3.81 13.39 16.02
C VAL A 78 4.77 12.21 16.07
N SER A 79 5.34 11.84 14.93
CA SER A 79 6.29 10.72 14.81
C SER A 79 7.37 11.00 13.77
N ASP A 80 8.48 10.26 13.83
CA ASP A 80 9.51 10.30 12.78
C ASP A 80 9.09 9.42 11.60
N LEU A 81 8.88 10.04 10.45
CA LEU A 81 8.51 9.37 9.21
C LEU A 81 9.71 9.10 8.29
N ALA A 82 10.95 9.10 8.81
CA ALA A 82 12.16 8.87 8.02
C ALA A 82 12.17 7.50 7.32
N ALA A 83 11.78 6.43 8.00
CA ALA A 83 11.72 5.08 7.42
C ALA A 83 10.74 5.02 6.24
N ILE A 84 9.54 5.58 6.42
CA ILE A 84 8.51 5.71 5.37
C ILE A 84 9.05 6.56 4.21
N SER A 85 9.64 7.72 4.51
CA SER A 85 10.24 8.60 3.50
C SER A 85 11.33 7.90 2.68
N SER A 86 12.14 7.07 3.34
CA SER A 86 13.19 6.27 2.70
C SER A 86 12.60 5.21 1.77
N ALA A 87 11.57 4.49 2.21
CA ALA A 87 10.88 3.49 1.39
C ALA A 87 10.28 4.13 0.12
N PHE A 88 9.68 5.31 0.24
CA PHE A 88 9.16 6.08 -0.90
C PHE A 88 10.23 6.87 -1.68
N GLY A 89 11.47 6.89 -1.19
CA GLY A 89 12.59 7.74 -1.60
C GLY A 89 12.24 9.21 -1.84
N ARG A 90 11.30 9.73 -1.06
CA ARG A 90 10.96 11.16 -1.02
C ARG A 90 10.43 11.53 0.37
N PRO A 91 10.60 12.78 0.82
CA PRO A 91 10.07 13.22 2.11
C PRO A 91 8.55 13.02 2.18
N ILE A 92 8.10 12.32 3.22
CA ILE A 92 6.71 12.24 3.64
C ILE A 92 6.57 13.03 4.93
N ASP A 93 5.76 14.10 4.86
CA ASP A 93 5.55 15.01 5.97
C ASP A 93 4.23 14.72 6.73
N LEU A 94 3.30 14.01 6.09
CA LEU A 94 1.96 13.73 6.60
C LEU A 94 1.47 12.32 6.20
N VAL A 95 0.86 11.62 7.14
CA VAL A 95 0.00 10.46 6.91
C VAL A 95 -1.41 10.86 7.33
N LEU A 96 -2.39 10.73 6.44
CA LEU A 96 -3.78 11.06 6.67
C LEU A 96 -4.52 9.79 7.08
N GLY A 97 -5.07 9.79 8.30
CA GLY A 97 -5.84 8.68 8.84
C GLY A 97 -7.35 8.80 8.58
N GLU A 98 -8.11 7.90 9.20
CA GLU A 98 -9.58 7.91 9.18
C GLU A 98 -10.21 9.19 9.73
N ASP A 99 -9.50 9.91 10.60
CA ASP A 99 -9.94 11.17 11.19
C ASP A 99 -10.19 12.26 10.13
N ILE A 100 -9.48 12.22 9.00
CA ILE A 100 -9.73 13.10 7.85
C ILE A 100 -10.91 12.61 7.02
N LEU A 101 -11.20 11.32 7.04
CA LEU A 101 -12.28 10.72 6.27
C LEU A 101 -13.66 10.86 6.94
N THR A 102 -13.68 11.00 8.26
CA THR A 102 -14.90 11.06 9.06
C THR A 102 -15.72 12.34 8.76
N GLY A 103 -17.04 12.19 8.60
CA GLY A 103 -17.98 13.29 8.34
C GLY A 103 -18.05 13.75 6.89
N ARG A 104 -17.41 13.01 5.97
CA ARG A 104 -17.36 13.32 4.54
C ARG A 104 -17.68 12.08 3.71
N CYS A 105 -18.27 12.33 2.54
CA CYS A 105 -18.27 11.40 1.43
C CYS A 105 -17.08 11.73 0.52
N ILE A 106 -16.28 10.74 0.15
CA ILE A 106 -14.95 10.92 -0.44
C ILE A 106 -14.87 10.15 -1.73
N ALA A 107 -14.48 10.82 -2.81
CA ALA A 107 -14.16 10.19 -4.08
C ALA A 107 -12.64 10.08 -4.24
N LEU A 108 -12.16 8.92 -4.70
CA LEU A 108 -10.74 8.68 -4.98
C LEU A 108 -10.49 8.63 -6.49
N ASP A 109 -9.54 9.43 -6.98
CA ASP A 109 -9.05 9.38 -8.35
C ASP A 109 -7.58 8.94 -8.35
N PHE A 110 -7.36 7.66 -8.62
CA PHE A 110 -6.03 7.05 -8.70
C PHE A 110 -5.26 7.39 -9.98
N THR A 111 -5.92 7.91 -11.02
CA THR A 111 -5.24 8.30 -12.26
C THR A 111 -4.56 9.66 -12.10
N LEU A 112 -5.20 10.58 -11.37
CA LEU A 112 -4.71 11.94 -11.16
C LEU A 112 -4.09 12.17 -9.77
N ASP A 113 -4.04 11.15 -8.92
CA ASP A 113 -3.63 11.23 -7.51
C ASP A 113 -4.41 12.32 -6.74
N ARG A 114 -5.75 12.26 -6.83
CA ARG A 114 -6.65 13.25 -6.21
C ARG A 114 -7.69 12.60 -5.33
N ILE A 115 -8.16 13.38 -4.36
CA ILE A 115 -9.36 13.08 -3.60
C ILE A 115 -10.35 14.24 -3.72
N GLY A 116 -11.64 13.93 -3.67
CA GLY A 116 -12.70 14.92 -3.62
C GLY A 116 -13.56 14.71 -2.38
N PHE A 117 -13.98 15.80 -1.75
CA PHE A 117 -14.83 15.76 -0.56
C PHE A 117 -16.23 16.27 -0.90
N ALA A 118 -17.24 15.60 -0.34
CA ALA A 118 -18.63 15.98 -0.40
C ALA A 118 -19.27 15.76 0.99
N PRO A 119 -20.46 16.35 1.26
CA PRO A 119 -21.20 16.06 2.49
C PRO A 119 -21.50 14.55 2.65
N THR A 120 -21.52 14.06 3.89
CA THR A 120 -21.94 12.67 4.15
C THR A 120 -23.36 12.41 3.62
N GLY A 121 -23.59 11.20 3.08
CA GLY A 121 -24.85 10.79 2.49
C GLY A 121 -25.18 11.44 1.13
N SER A 122 -24.30 12.25 0.56
CA SER A 122 -24.57 12.97 -0.69
C SER A 122 -24.47 12.11 -1.96
N PHE A 123 -23.76 10.97 -1.90
CA PHE A 123 -23.63 10.08 -3.05
C PHE A 123 -24.71 9.01 -3.07
N ALA A 124 -25.55 9.04 -4.11
CA ALA A 124 -26.67 8.11 -4.26
C ALA A 124 -26.36 6.86 -5.13
N GLY A 125 -25.15 6.76 -5.69
CA GLY A 125 -24.82 5.71 -6.65
C GLY A 125 -25.33 6.00 -8.07
N GLY A 126 -25.72 4.95 -8.78
CA GLY A 126 -26.19 5.01 -10.16
C GLY A 126 -25.83 3.74 -10.94
N SER A 127 -26.01 3.77 -12.26
CA SER A 127 -25.69 2.62 -13.11
C SER A 127 -24.21 2.19 -12.95
N GLY A 128 -24.00 0.89 -12.75
CA GLY A 128 -22.69 0.28 -12.58
C GLY A 128 -22.07 0.42 -11.18
N TRP A 129 -22.62 1.24 -10.29
CA TRP A 129 -22.16 1.30 -8.90
C TRP A 129 -22.70 0.14 -8.08
N ARG A 130 -21.85 -0.40 -7.22
CA ARG A 130 -22.18 -1.42 -6.21
C ARG A 130 -21.98 -0.80 -4.84
N ARG A 131 -23.01 -0.86 -3.99
CA ARG A 131 -22.92 -0.39 -2.61
C ARG A 131 -22.58 -1.56 -1.70
N LEU A 132 -21.52 -1.41 -0.92
CA LEU A 132 -21.11 -2.27 0.16
C LEU A 132 -21.33 -1.56 1.49
N ILE A 133 -21.53 -2.38 2.53
CA ILE A 133 -21.52 -1.91 3.92
C ILE A 133 -20.06 -1.83 4.35
N LEU A 134 -19.67 -0.66 4.85
CA LEU A 134 -18.37 -0.45 5.49
C LEU A 134 -18.59 -0.49 7.00
N THR A 135 -17.89 -1.38 7.70
CA THR A 135 -17.96 -1.49 9.16
C THR A 135 -16.58 -1.38 9.78
N HIS A 136 -16.53 -1.28 11.12
CA HIS A 136 -15.29 -1.35 11.87
C HIS A 136 -15.15 -2.71 12.55
N GLY A 137 -13.95 -3.28 12.49
CA GLY A 137 -13.54 -4.44 13.28
C GLY A 137 -13.26 -4.10 14.75
N THR A 138 -12.90 -5.11 15.54
CA THR A 138 -12.62 -4.96 16.97
C THR A 138 -11.42 -4.06 17.27
N ARG A 139 -10.50 -3.88 16.31
CA ARG A 139 -9.34 -3.00 16.42
C ARG A 139 -9.49 -1.72 15.57
N ARG A 140 -10.72 -1.40 15.17
CA ARG A 140 -11.08 -0.29 14.26
C ARG A 140 -10.55 -0.47 12.84
N GLU A 141 -10.35 -1.69 12.37
CA GLU A 141 -10.08 -1.92 10.95
C GLU A 141 -11.32 -1.60 10.11
N LEU A 142 -11.18 -0.92 8.97
CA LEU A 142 -12.29 -0.79 8.01
C LEU A 142 -12.54 -2.13 7.33
N LEU A 143 -13.74 -2.67 7.43
CA LEU A 143 -14.08 -3.99 6.92
C LEU A 143 -15.08 -3.94 5.77
N VAL A 144 -14.83 -4.78 4.77
CA VAL A 144 -15.72 -5.04 3.64
C VAL A 144 -15.84 -6.54 3.40
N ALA A 145 -17.02 -6.98 2.96
CA ALA A 145 -17.24 -8.36 2.57
C ALA A 145 -16.78 -8.61 1.12
N ALA A 146 -16.04 -9.70 0.91
CA ALA A 146 -15.61 -10.14 -0.41
C ALA A 146 -15.60 -11.68 -0.51
N SER A 147 -15.88 -12.22 -1.70
CA SER A 147 -15.69 -13.63 -2.03
C SER A 147 -14.32 -13.84 -2.67
N ILE A 148 -13.56 -14.80 -2.16
CA ILE A 148 -12.21 -15.13 -2.64
C ILE A 148 -12.29 -16.51 -3.30
N GLY A 149 -11.84 -16.62 -4.56
CA GLY A 149 -11.84 -17.90 -5.28
C GLY A 149 -13.22 -18.55 -5.43
N GLY A 150 -14.29 -17.75 -5.46
CA GLY A 150 -15.68 -18.24 -5.54
C GLY A 150 -16.24 -18.81 -4.23
N GLY A 151 -15.51 -18.70 -3.11
CA GLY A 151 -15.98 -19.11 -1.78
C GLY A 151 -17.09 -18.23 -1.20
N SER A 152 -17.59 -18.57 -0.01
CA SER A 152 -18.53 -17.69 0.70
C SER A 152 -17.87 -16.34 1.07
N PRO A 153 -18.64 -15.23 1.11
CA PRO A 153 -18.09 -13.94 1.49
C PRO A 153 -17.44 -13.95 2.87
N VAL A 154 -16.25 -13.36 2.96
CA VAL A 154 -15.46 -13.17 4.18
C VAL A 154 -15.16 -11.69 4.39
N GLN A 155 -14.86 -11.30 5.63
CA GLN A 155 -14.43 -9.93 5.94
C GLN A 155 -12.97 -9.74 5.58
N LEU A 156 -12.68 -8.65 4.87
CA LEU A 156 -11.34 -8.17 4.56
C LEU A 156 -11.19 -6.72 5.02
N ILE A 157 -9.98 -6.37 5.46
CA ILE A 157 -9.63 -4.99 5.76
C ILE A 157 -9.53 -4.21 4.45
N PHE A 158 -10.18 -3.06 4.35
CA PHE A 158 -10.05 -2.13 3.24
C PHE A 158 -8.94 -1.12 3.54
N ASP A 159 -7.75 -1.36 2.97
CA ASP A 159 -6.51 -0.72 3.37
C ASP A 159 -5.90 0.14 2.24
N LEU A 160 -6.12 1.45 2.29
CA LEU A 160 -5.55 2.40 1.35
C LEU A 160 -4.04 2.62 1.55
N GLY A 161 -3.50 2.25 2.71
CA GLY A 161 -2.08 2.36 3.05
C GLY A 161 -1.23 1.16 2.59
N SER A 162 -1.87 0.05 2.21
CA SER A 162 -1.16 -1.15 1.77
C SER A 162 -0.75 -1.11 0.30
N ALA A 163 0.54 -1.33 0.06
CA ALA A 163 1.13 -1.49 -1.28
C ALA A 163 0.91 -2.89 -1.90
N ASN A 164 0.33 -3.84 -1.15
CA ASN A 164 0.03 -5.19 -1.65
C ASN A 164 -1.41 -5.26 -2.13
N ALA A 165 -1.66 -5.86 -3.30
CA ALA A 165 -3.01 -5.97 -3.84
C ALA A 165 -3.97 -6.73 -2.90
N LEU A 166 -3.55 -7.91 -2.45
CA LEU A 166 -4.28 -8.73 -1.50
C LEU A 166 -3.29 -9.39 -0.53
N MET A 167 -3.56 -9.28 0.76
CA MET A 167 -2.85 -10.01 1.80
C MET A 167 -3.84 -10.94 2.49
N LEU A 168 -3.48 -12.20 2.69
CA LEU A 168 -4.34 -13.19 3.35
C LEU A 168 -3.56 -13.87 4.47
N SER A 169 -4.24 -14.31 5.53
CA SER A 169 -3.62 -15.22 6.49
C SER A 169 -3.29 -16.56 5.84
N THR A 170 -2.12 -17.13 6.13
CA THR A 170 -1.73 -18.47 5.66
C THR A 170 -2.75 -19.53 6.09
N ALA A 171 -3.34 -19.39 7.28
CA ALA A 171 -4.40 -20.27 7.77
C ALA A 171 -5.63 -20.28 6.86
N PHE A 172 -6.09 -19.12 6.40
CA PHE A 172 -7.22 -19.02 5.46
C PHE A 172 -6.87 -19.58 4.09
N VAL A 173 -5.67 -19.26 3.58
CA VAL A 173 -5.17 -19.80 2.29
C VAL A 173 -5.19 -21.33 2.28
N ALA A 174 -4.74 -21.96 3.38
CA ALA A 174 -4.76 -23.41 3.52
C ALA A 174 -6.19 -23.97 3.67
N ALA A 175 -7.03 -23.33 4.49
CA ALA A 175 -8.40 -23.78 4.74
C ALA A 175 -9.30 -23.76 3.49
N GLN A 176 -9.03 -22.85 2.55
CA GLN A 176 -9.75 -22.73 1.27
C GLN A 176 -9.00 -23.37 0.09
N ASP A 177 -7.88 -24.05 0.34
CA ASP A 177 -7.04 -24.69 -0.67
C ASP A 177 -6.66 -23.76 -1.85
N LEU A 178 -6.42 -22.47 -1.56
CA LEU A 178 -6.25 -21.44 -2.60
C LEU A 178 -4.97 -21.61 -3.44
N LEU A 179 -4.04 -22.47 -3.01
CA LEU A 179 -2.78 -22.76 -3.70
C LEU A 179 -2.87 -23.98 -4.63
N ALA A 180 -3.98 -24.72 -4.63
CA ALA A 180 -4.12 -25.91 -5.45
C ALA A 180 -3.87 -25.62 -6.94
N GLY A 181 -2.90 -26.33 -7.52
CA GLY A 181 -2.55 -26.20 -8.94
C GLY A 181 -1.90 -24.87 -9.33
N LYS A 182 -1.51 -24.02 -8.36
CA LYS A 182 -0.89 -22.72 -8.63
C LYS A 182 0.61 -22.72 -8.45
N ALA A 183 1.30 -21.95 -9.29
CA ALA A 183 2.67 -21.56 -9.02
C ALA A 183 2.71 -20.71 -7.73
N ARG A 184 3.80 -20.83 -6.97
CA ARG A 184 4.04 -20.05 -5.77
C ARG A 184 5.51 -19.78 -5.60
N SER A 185 5.80 -18.70 -4.90
CA SER A 185 7.17 -18.30 -4.56
C SER A 185 7.20 -17.62 -3.20
N THR A 186 8.32 -16.98 -2.88
CA THR A 186 8.51 -16.17 -1.68
C THR A 186 8.71 -14.71 -2.03
N ALA A 187 8.24 -13.81 -1.18
CA ALA A 187 8.50 -12.38 -1.29
C ALA A 187 8.95 -11.83 0.06
N ALA A 188 9.76 -10.77 0.04
CA ALA A 188 10.08 -10.00 1.24
C ALA A 188 9.10 -8.83 1.36
N LEU A 189 8.34 -8.82 2.46
CA LEU A 189 7.51 -7.68 2.84
C LEU A 189 8.23 -6.88 3.93
N GLY A 190 8.41 -5.59 3.68
CA GLY A 190 8.86 -4.65 4.71
C GLY A 190 7.66 -4.14 5.51
N SER A 191 7.78 -4.16 6.84
CA SER A 191 6.86 -3.49 7.76
C SER A 191 7.66 -2.66 8.78
N LEU A 192 6.96 -1.95 9.67
CA LEU A 192 7.59 -1.25 10.78
C LEU A 192 8.31 -2.22 11.75
N ASP A 193 7.89 -3.48 11.79
CA ASP A 193 8.43 -4.52 12.67
C ASP A 193 9.59 -5.30 12.01
N GLY A 194 10.02 -4.90 10.80
CA GLY A 194 11.13 -5.50 10.06
C GLY A 194 10.70 -6.15 8.75
N VAL A 195 11.54 -7.04 8.23
CA VAL A 195 11.28 -7.76 6.98
C VAL A 195 10.73 -9.14 7.28
N GLN A 196 9.63 -9.50 6.64
CA GLN A 196 9.01 -10.82 6.73
C GLN A 196 9.07 -11.49 5.37
N ILE A 197 9.46 -12.77 5.34
CA ILE A 197 9.39 -13.57 4.13
C ILE A 197 8.03 -14.26 4.10
N VAL A 198 7.28 -14.03 3.03
CA VAL A 198 5.91 -14.53 2.85
C VAL A 198 5.80 -15.42 1.63
N THR A 199 4.80 -16.29 1.59
CA THR A 199 4.44 -16.98 0.35
C THR A 199 3.69 -16.02 -0.57
N THR A 200 3.97 -16.05 -1.87
CA THR A 200 3.24 -15.27 -2.89
C THR A 200 2.76 -16.15 -4.04
N PHE A 201 1.59 -15.82 -4.58
CA PHE A 201 0.92 -16.51 -5.69
C PHE A 201 -0.10 -15.56 -6.35
N VAL A 202 -0.69 -15.98 -7.47
CA VAL A 202 -1.79 -15.23 -8.13
C VAL A 202 -3.14 -15.91 -7.89
N LEU A 203 -4.07 -15.18 -7.28
CA LEU A 203 -5.46 -15.56 -7.15
C LEU A 203 -6.20 -15.33 -8.48
N ASP A 204 -7.02 -16.28 -8.91
CA ASP A 204 -7.72 -16.18 -10.20
C ASP A 204 -8.77 -15.09 -10.18
N ASP A 205 -9.56 -15.03 -9.10
CA ASP A 205 -10.65 -14.09 -8.95
C ASP A 205 -10.96 -13.72 -7.48
N ILE A 206 -11.39 -12.47 -7.31
CA ILE A 206 -12.03 -11.94 -6.11
C ILE A 206 -13.25 -11.09 -6.51
N ASP A 207 -14.37 -11.30 -5.82
CA ASP A 207 -15.58 -10.47 -5.93
C ASP A 207 -15.76 -9.61 -4.68
N ILE A 208 -15.80 -8.29 -4.86
CA ILE A 208 -16.01 -7.32 -3.78
C ILE A 208 -17.39 -6.69 -3.96
N GLY A 209 -18.42 -7.34 -3.41
CA GLY A 209 -19.80 -6.84 -3.45
C GLY A 209 -20.39 -6.77 -4.87
N GLY A 210 -20.08 -7.75 -5.71
CA GLY A 210 -20.47 -7.80 -7.12
C GLY A 210 -19.52 -7.07 -8.07
N ALA A 211 -18.36 -6.63 -7.57
CA ALA A 211 -17.30 -6.00 -8.35
C ALA A 211 -16.10 -6.96 -8.45
N HIS A 212 -15.97 -7.59 -9.61
CA HIS A 212 -15.01 -8.67 -9.88
C HIS A 212 -13.63 -8.15 -10.31
N SER A 213 -12.57 -8.80 -9.86
CA SER A 213 -11.19 -8.57 -10.30
C SER A 213 -10.42 -9.87 -10.42
N ALA A 214 -9.77 -10.08 -11.57
CA ALA A 214 -9.01 -11.28 -11.85
C ALA A 214 -7.49 -11.10 -11.68
N ALA A 215 -6.77 -12.22 -11.59
CA ALA A 215 -5.31 -12.29 -11.58
C ALA A 215 -4.67 -11.39 -10.50
N VAL A 216 -5.13 -11.55 -9.26
CA VAL A 216 -4.75 -10.71 -8.12
C VAL A 216 -3.49 -11.29 -7.45
N PRO A 217 -2.36 -10.57 -7.39
CA PRO A 217 -1.20 -11.00 -6.62
C PRO A 217 -1.53 -11.04 -5.13
N VAL A 218 -1.18 -12.15 -4.48
CA VAL A 218 -1.43 -12.40 -3.06
C VAL A 218 -0.11 -12.52 -2.31
N ALA A 219 -0.07 -11.95 -1.12
CA ALA A 219 0.91 -12.29 -0.09
C ALA A 219 0.22 -13.03 1.08
N ALA A 220 0.71 -14.21 1.43
CA ALA A 220 0.19 -15.01 2.54
C ALA A 220 1.03 -14.80 3.80
N LEU A 221 0.41 -14.31 4.88
CA LEU A 221 1.07 -13.96 6.13
C LEU A 221 0.83 -15.02 7.19
N ASP A 222 1.91 -15.50 7.79
CA ASP A 222 1.86 -16.46 8.88
C ASP A 222 1.38 -15.81 10.18
N HIS A 223 1.76 -14.55 10.42
CA HIS A 223 1.41 -13.79 11.62
C HIS A 223 0.33 -12.74 11.32
N TRP A 224 -0.85 -13.21 10.95
CA TRP A 224 -2.02 -12.35 10.79
C TRP A 224 -2.56 -11.86 12.13
N GLN A 225 -2.79 -10.56 12.26
CA GLN A 225 -3.13 -9.96 13.55
C GLN A 225 -4.63 -9.69 13.76
N SER A 226 -5.44 -9.59 12.70
CA SER A 226 -6.85 -9.25 12.87
C SER A 226 -7.68 -10.47 13.23
N ASP A 227 -8.55 -10.30 14.24
CA ASP A 227 -9.57 -11.28 14.62
C ASP A 227 -10.90 -11.05 13.88
N SER A 228 -11.03 -9.91 13.18
CA SER A 228 -12.28 -9.50 12.50
C SER A 228 -12.25 -9.74 10.98
N ALA A 229 -11.09 -10.08 10.43
CA ALA A 229 -10.86 -10.23 8.99
C ALA A 229 -9.83 -11.32 8.71
N VAL A 230 -9.95 -12.00 7.57
CA VAL A 230 -9.01 -13.06 7.15
C VAL A 230 -7.83 -12.54 6.30
N GLY A 231 -7.86 -11.25 5.96
CA GLY A 231 -6.93 -10.60 5.05
C GLY A 231 -7.23 -9.11 4.86
N SER A 232 -6.49 -8.46 3.97
CA SER A 232 -6.67 -7.06 3.58
C SER A 232 -6.58 -6.86 2.06
N ILE A 233 -7.44 -5.99 1.54
CA ILE A 233 -7.43 -5.48 0.17
C ILE A 233 -6.63 -4.18 0.19
N GLY A 234 -5.51 -4.14 -0.54
CA GLY A 234 -4.67 -2.95 -0.61
C GLY A 234 -4.89 -2.12 -1.87
N LEU A 235 -4.16 -1.00 -1.95
CA LEU A 235 -4.36 0.02 -2.97
C LEU A 235 -4.32 -0.51 -4.41
N PRO A 236 -3.40 -1.41 -4.82
CA PRO A 236 -3.37 -1.88 -6.21
C PRO A 236 -4.67 -2.58 -6.66
N LEU A 237 -5.34 -3.30 -5.75
CA LEU A 237 -6.63 -3.92 -6.02
C LEU A 237 -7.78 -2.89 -5.93
N ILE A 238 -7.74 -2.00 -4.94
CA ILE A 238 -8.71 -0.91 -4.80
C ILE A 238 -8.73 -0.03 -6.07
N ALA A 239 -7.56 0.25 -6.65
CA ALA A 239 -7.40 1.07 -7.85
C ALA A 239 -7.92 0.42 -9.16
N GLN A 240 -8.43 -0.81 -9.09
CA GLN A 240 -9.18 -1.43 -10.19
C GLN A 240 -10.62 -0.90 -10.29
N PHE A 241 -11.07 -0.11 -9.30
CA PHE A 241 -12.40 0.45 -9.18
C PHE A 241 -12.38 1.98 -9.06
N ASP A 242 -13.41 2.65 -9.56
CA ASP A 242 -13.77 3.98 -9.10
C ASP A 242 -14.34 3.77 -7.69
N VAL A 243 -13.88 4.58 -6.72
CA VAL A 243 -14.19 4.40 -5.30
C VAL A 243 -14.84 5.65 -4.74
N ILE A 244 -15.98 5.46 -4.07
CA ILE A 244 -16.56 6.47 -3.20
C ILE A 244 -16.76 5.86 -1.81
N MET A 245 -16.35 6.58 -0.78
CA MET A 245 -16.35 6.10 0.60
C MET A 245 -17.02 7.12 1.52
N ASP A 246 -17.85 6.65 2.43
CA ASP A 246 -18.46 7.47 3.48
C ASP A 246 -18.47 6.67 4.78
N LEU A 247 -17.47 6.91 5.62
CA LEU A 247 -17.31 6.21 6.91
C LEU A 247 -18.48 6.53 7.85
N THR A 248 -18.99 7.76 7.82
CA THR A 248 -20.07 8.19 8.71
C THR A 248 -21.40 7.56 8.30
N ALA A 249 -21.65 7.39 7.00
CA ALA A 249 -22.80 6.68 6.47
C ALA A 249 -22.59 5.16 6.34
N GLY A 250 -21.45 4.62 6.78
CA GLY A 250 -21.11 3.19 6.72
C GLY A 250 -21.19 2.60 5.30
N SER A 251 -20.82 3.37 4.28
CA SER A 251 -21.04 3.03 2.88
C SER A 251 -19.75 3.10 2.07
N LEU A 252 -19.51 2.06 1.29
CA LEU A 252 -18.49 2.03 0.24
C LEU A 252 -19.19 1.78 -1.10
N TRP A 253 -18.85 2.55 -2.12
CA TRP A 253 -19.33 2.33 -3.48
C TRP A 253 -18.16 2.03 -4.39
N LEU A 254 -18.30 0.93 -5.13
CA LEU A 254 -17.33 0.48 -6.13
C LEU A 254 -17.98 0.43 -7.50
N ARG A 255 -17.23 0.83 -8.52
CA ARG A 255 -17.58 0.60 -9.92
C ARG A 255 -16.31 0.19 -10.66
N PRO A 256 -16.31 -0.90 -11.45
CA PRO A 256 -15.13 -1.28 -12.22
C PRO A 256 -14.59 -0.12 -13.07
N THR A 257 -13.32 0.22 -12.89
CA THR A 257 -12.66 1.26 -13.68
C THR A 257 -12.48 0.75 -15.10
N PRO A 258 -12.66 1.57 -16.16
CA PRO A 258 -12.32 1.16 -17.51
C PRO A 258 -10.84 0.76 -17.62
N PRO A 259 -10.47 -0.28 -18.39
CA PRO A 259 -9.08 -0.78 -18.44
C PRO A 259 -8.01 0.30 -18.70
N LYS A 260 -8.33 1.31 -19.52
CA LYS A 260 -7.42 2.43 -19.83
C LYS A 260 -7.10 3.35 -18.64
N ARG A 261 -7.90 3.29 -17.57
CA ARG A 261 -7.76 4.10 -16.35
C ARG A 261 -7.30 3.28 -15.13
N ARG A 262 -7.12 1.96 -15.27
CA ARG A 262 -6.67 1.09 -14.18
C ARG A 262 -5.18 1.29 -13.95
N LEU A 263 -4.79 1.40 -12.68
CA LEU A 263 -3.39 1.23 -12.32
C LEU A 263 -2.99 -0.25 -12.49
N PRO A 264 -1.75 -0.56 -12.90
CA PRO A 264 -1.31 -1.94 -13.01
C PRO A 264 -1.25 -2.59 -11.63
N MET A 265 -1.78 -3.81 -11.51
CA MET A 265 -1.49 -4.66 -10.36
C MET A 265 -0.06 -5.16 -10.50
N LEU A 266 0.88 -4.46 -9.86
CA LEU A 266 2.30 -4.73 -10.00
C LEU A 266 2.62 -6.15 -9.51
N LYS A 267 3.20 -6.94 -10.40
CA LYS A 267 3.67 -8.31 -10.14
C LYS A 267 5.16 -8.36 -10.38
N ASP A 268 5.95 -8.61 -9.35
CA ASP A 268 7.41 -8.72 -9.50
C ASP A 268 7.70 -9.92 -10.41
N ARG A 269 8.51 -9.71 -11.43
CA ARG A 269 8.94 -10.76 -12.37
C ARG A 269 10.45 -10.98 -12.35
N SER A 270 11.12 -10.39 -11.37
CA SER A 270 12.57 -10.43 -11.20
C SER A 270 12.99 -11.42 -10.13
N GLY A 271 12.21 -11.53 -9.05
CA GLY A 271 12.53 -12.33 -7.87
C GLY A 271 13.33 -11.63 -6.79
N PHE A 272 13.51 -10.31 -6.87
CA PHE A 272 14.31 -9.58 -5.88
C PHE A 272 13.47 -8.91 -4.80
N GLY A 273 13.84 -9.10 -3.53
CA GLY A 273 13.63 -8.10 -2.49
C GLY A 273 14.83 -7.17 -2.44
N LEU A 274 14.63 -5.86 -2.64
CA LEU A 274 15.71 -4.87 -2.77
C LEU A 274 15.64 -3.82 -1.67
N ALA A 275 16.75 -3.63 -0.97
CA ALA A 275 16.98 -2.46 -0.12
C ALA A 275 17.63 -1.36 -0.95
N VAL A 276 17.02 -0.18 -0.98
CA VAL A 276 17.50 0.97 -1.75
C VAL A 276 18.54 1.75 -0.95
N SER A 277 19.67 2.06 -1.58
CA SER A 277 20.67 3.00 -1.07
C SER A 277 20.93 4.12 -2.11
N PRO A 278 21.62 5.22 -1.76
CA PRO A 278 21.83 6.34 -2.68
C PRO A 278 22.53 6.00 -4.00
N SER A 279 23.28 4.90 -4.07
CA SER A 279 24.11 4.54 -5.23
C SER A 279 24.01 3.07 -5.66
N ALA A 280 23.23 2.26 -4.96
CA ALA A 280 23.10 0.83 -5.23
C ALA A 280 21.77 0.28 -4.68
N LEU A 281 21.34 -0.86 -5.22
CA LEU A 281 20.30 -1.69 -4.64
C LEU A 281 20.97 -2.91 -4.03
N THR A 282 20.76 -3.17 -2.74
CA THR A 282 21.26 -4.38 -2.09
C THR A 282 20.18 -5.44 -2.12
N VAL A 283 20.52 -6.64 -2.55
CA VAL A 283 19.63 -7.80 -2.53
C VAL A 283 19.38 -8.20 -1.07
N ALA A 284 18.17 -7.95 -0.60
CA ALA A 284 17.71 -8.33 0.74
C ALA A 284 17.01 -9.69 0.75
N HIS A 285 16.46 -10.12 -0.40
CA HIS A 285 15.81 -11.41 -0.56
C HIS A 285 15.92 -11.88 -2.01
N VAL A 286 16.03 -13.20 -2.19
CA VAL A 286 15.95 -13.88 -3.49
C VAL A 286 14.77 -14.85 -3.43
N ALA A 287 13.77 -14.61 -4.26
CA ALA A 287 12.54 -15.37 -4.28
C ALA A 287 12.76 -16.80 -4.81
N ALA A 288 12.13 -17.79 -4.19
CA ALA A 288 12.24 -19.18 -4.61
C ALA A 288 11.69 -19.38 -6.04
N HIS A 289 12.35 -20.17 -6.87
CA HIS A 289 11.94 -20.45 -8.26
C HIS A 289 11.92 -19.22 -9.18
N SER A 290 12.58 -18.13 -8.80
CA SER A 290 12.53 -16.86 -9.52
C SER A 290 13.71 -16.69 -10.49
N PRO A 291 13.62 -15.73 -11.44
CA PRO A 291 14.76 -15.40 -12.30
C PRO A 291 16.03 -15.00 -11.55
N ALA A 292 15.90 -14.31 -10.41
CA ALA A 292 17.03 -13.93 -9.57
C ALA A 292 17.75 -15.17 -9.01
N GLU A 293 17.01 -16.16 -8.51
CA GLU A 293 17.55 -17.43 -8.02
C GLU A 293 18.24 -18.20 -9.17
N MET A 294 17.55 -18.37 -10.30
CA MET A 294 18.07 -19.08 -11.47
C MET A 294 19.33 -18.43 -12.06
N SER A 295 19.50 -17.13 -11.86
CA SER A 295 20.67 -16.36 -12.33
C SER A 295 21.78 -16.26 -11.27
N GLY A 296 21.66 -16.99 -10.15
CA GLY A 296 22.71 -17.12 -9.13
C GLY A 296 22.91 -15.90 -8.25
N TRP A 297 21.90 -15.02 -8.12
CA TRP A 297 21.99 -13.90 -7.19
C TRP A 297 21.89 -14.37 -5.74
N SER A 298 22.60 -13.69 -4.86
CA SER A 298 22.59 -13.98 -3.42
C SER A 298 22.20 -12.74 -2.60
N ILE A 299 21.68 -12.98 -1.39
CA ILE A 299 21.49 -11.91 -0.41
C ILE A 299 22.83 -11.22 -0.16
N GLY A 300 22.82 -9.89 -0.15
CA GLY A 300 24.01 -9.04 -0.01
C GLY A 300 24.63 -8.61 -1.34
N ASP A 301 24.30 -9.25 -2.46
CA ASP A 301 24.73 -8.77 -3.78
C ASP A 301 24.21 -7.35 -4.02
N GLN A 302 25.00 -6.53 -4.71
CA GLN A 302 24.64 -5.17 -5.06
C GLN A 302 24.36 -5.02 -6.55
N ILE A 303 23.35 -4.22 -6.90
CA ILE A 303 23.06 -3.78 -8.27
C ILE A 303 23.36 -2.28 -8.32
N VAL A 304 24.30 -1.87 -9.18
CA VAL A 304 24.73 -0.46 -9.32
C VAL A 304 24.26 0.17 -10.63
N ARG A 305 23.87 -0.63 -11.63
CA ARG A 305 23.22 -0.14 -12.86
C ARG A 305 22.16 -1.11 -13.36
N ILE A 306 21.11 -0.56 -13.96
CA ILE A 306 20.04 -1.29 -14.65
C ILE A 306 19.93 -0.73 -16.06
N ASN A 307 20.07 -1.58 -17.09
CA ASN A 307 20.00 -1.19 -18.50
C ASN A 307 20.89 0.01 -18.84
N GLY A 308 22.06 0.10 -18.21
CA GLY A 308 23.01 1.19 -18.40
C GLY A 308 22.70 2.46 -17.59
N GLN A 309 21.57 2.56 -16.90
CA GLN A 309 21.29 3.67 -16.00
C GLN A 309 21.86 3.37 -14.60
N PRO A 310 22.62 4.30 -13.98
CA PRO A 310 23.11 4.13 -12.62
C PRO A 310 21.97 4.18 -11.61
N ILE A 311 22.15 3.49 -10.48
CA ILE A 311 21.32 3.72 -9.31
C ILE A 311 21.75 5.04 -8.68
N ASP A 312 20.77 5.91 -8.45
CA ASP A 312 20.96 7.19 -7.81
C ASP A 312 19.76 7.51 -6.88
N PRO A 313 19.77 8.63 -6.13
CA PRO A 313 18.67 9.00 -5.22
C PRO A 313 17.32 9.26 -5.91
N SER A 314 17.23 9.21 -7.23
CA SER A 314 15.99 9.31 -8.00
C SER A 314 15.38 7.95 -8.34
N TYR A 315 16.04 6.82 -8.03
CA TYR A 315 15.59 5.46 -8.39
C TYR A 315 14.09 5.19 -8.13
N THR A 316 13.60 5.49 -6.92
CA THR A 316 12.18 5.32 -6.53
C THR A 316 11.27 6.47 -6.94
N ARG A 317 11.84 7.60 -7.38
CA ARG A 317 11.10 8.80 -7.82
C ARG A 317 10.87 8.84 -9.33
N GLY A 318 11.79 8.30 -10.12
CA GLY A 318 11.70 8.17 -11.57
C GLY A 318 10.97 6.91 -12.01
N GLU A 319 11.26 6.45 -13.23
CA GLU A 319 10.67 5.23 -13.79
C GLU A 319 11.55 3.99 -13.61
N LEU A 320 12.82 4.16 -13.19
CA LEU A 320 13.80 3.07 -13.20
C LEU A 320 13.36 1.89 -12.34
N TRP A 321 12.78 2.14 -11.15
CA TRP A 321 12.27 1.10 -10.25
C TRP A 321 11.25 0.12 -10.87
N ARG A 322 10.62 0.50 -11.98
CA ARG A 322 9.58 -0.29 -12.64
C ARG A 322 10.10 -1.49 -13.41
N TRP A 323 11.41 -1.56 -13.60
CA TRP A 323 12.07 -2.59 -14.41
C TRP A 323 11.66 -4.02 -14.02
N ARG A 324 11.43 -4.28 -12.72
CA ARG A 324 11.04 -5.59 -12.18
C ARG A 324 9.61 -6.01 -12.53
N PHE A 325 8.77 -5.06 -12.94
CA PHE A 325 7.35 -5.26 -13.24
C PHE A 325 7.06 -5.25 -14.76
N LEU A 326 8.10 -5.10 -15.59
CA LEU A 326 7.97 -5.20 -17.05
C LEU A 326 7.44 -6.59 -17.46
N PRO A 327 6.93 -6.73 -18.70
CA PRO A 327 6.37 -8.01 -19.17
C PRO A 327 7.37 -9.17 -19.06
N ALA A 328 6.86 -10.38 -18.85
CA ALA A 328 7.66 -11.61 -18.92
C ALA A 328 8.35 -11.72 -20.29
N GLY A 329 9.57 -12.28 -20.31
CA GLY A 329 10.45 -12.33 -21.47
C GLY A 329 11.32 -11.08 -21.67
N THR A 330 11.08 -9.99 -20.92
CA THR A 330 11.95 -8.81 -20.99
C THR A 330 13.35 -9.14 -20.49
N HIS A 331 14.37 -8.83 -21.29
CA HIS A 331 15.77 -8.93 -20.88
C HIS A 331 16.23 -7.65 -20.17
N VAL A 332 16.80 -7.81 -18.99
CA VAL A 332 17.35 -6.73 -18.17
C VAL A 332 18.83 -6.96 -17.97
N ARG A 333 19.63 -5.92 -18.22
CA ARG A 333 21.07 -5.92 -18.01
C ARG A 333 21.37 -5.27 -16.66
N LEU A 334 21.82 -6.06 -15.70
CA LEU A 334 22.22 -5.60 -14.37
C LEU A 334 23.74 -5.53 -14.30
N VAL A 335 24.29 -4.50 -13.65
CA VAL A 335 25.71 -4.42 -13.31
C VAL A 335 25.82 -4.55 -11.81
N ASP A 336 26.62 -5.52 -11.33
CA ASP A 336 26.83 -5.73 -9.91
C ASP A 336 27.90 -4.80 -9.31
N GLY A 337 28.07 -4.82 -7.98
CA GLY A 337 29.04 -3.98 -7.27
C GLY A 337 30.51 -4.18 -7.70
N SER A 338 30.85 -5.29 -8.36
CA SER A 338 32.18 -5.54 -8.92
C SER A 338 32.35 -5.05 -10.37
N GLY A 339 31.28 -4.53 -10.97
CA GLY A 339 31.24 -4.09 -12.37
C GLY A 339 30.90 -5.21 -13.36
N ILE A 340 30.60 -6.42 -12.88
CA ILE A 340 30.23 -7.55 -13.75
C ILE A 340 28.81 -7.35 -14.27
N VAL A 341 28.62 -7.60 -15.56
CA VAL A 341 27.31 -7.55 -16.21
C VAL A 341 26.62 -8.90 -16.06
N ARG A 342 25.46 -8.93 -15.40
CA ARG A 342 24.58 -10.10 -15.31
C ARG A 342 23.30 -9.84 -16.11
N ARG A 343 22.90 -10.78 -16.95
CA ARG A 343 21.64 -10.71 -17.71
C ARG A 343 20.56 -11.44 -16.95
N LEU A 344 19.39 -10.83 -16.83
CA LEU A 344 18.21 -11.39 -16.21
C LEU A 344 17.08 -11.40 -17.25
N THR A 345 16.33 -12.49 -17.36
CA THR A 345 15.09 -12.52 -18.15
C THR A 345 13.92 -12.56 -17.18
N LEU A 346 13.04 -11.57 -17.25
CA LEU A 346 11.86 -11.52 -16.38
C LEU A 346 10.91 -12.66 -16.71
N ALA A 347 10.27 -13.25 -15.70
CA ALA A 347 9.33 -14.36 -15.87
C ALA A 347 8.17 -14.27 -14.86
N ASP A 348 7.03 -14.87 -15.23
CA ASP A 348 5.96 -15.16 -14.28
C ASP A 348 6.35 -16.42 -13.48
N TYR A 349 6.89 -16.23 -12.28
CA TYR A 349 7.40 -17.31 -11.43
C TYR A 349 6.46 -17.71 -10.28
N TYR A 350 5.31 -17.05 -10.18
CA TYR A 350 4.20 -17.31 -9.26
C TYR A 350 2.88 -16.82 -9.86
#